data_AF-A0A1T4PN64-F1
#
_entry.id   AF-A0A1T4PN64-F1
#
_cell.length_a   1.000
_cell.length_b   1.000
_cell.length_c   1.000
_cell.angle_alpha   90.00
_cell.angle_beta   90.00
_cell.angle_gamma   90.00
#
_symmetry.space_group_name_H-M   'P 1'
#
loop_
_entity.id
_entity.type
_entity.pdbx_description
1 polymer ?
#
loop_
_entity_poly.entity_id
_entity_poly.type
_entity_poly.pdbx_seq_one_letter_code
_entity_poly.pdbx_strand_id
1 'polypeptide(L)'
;MIRDIMQKNEKVNPNNDLLKKLKALIPNAFGKEGTVDADAIRYWAELAVGDKHLVVEERETFNFLGKDYARLLYALDTETVIVPDEENNRKNENKDSENLYLSGDNLEVLKHLRRSYEGQVKCIYIDPPYNTGSDDFVYNDSFDFSEKDLQEKLGIDEPERAQKILKII
;
A
#
# COMPACT_ATOMS: atom_id res chain seq x y z
N MET A 1 6.65 -4.31 19.68
CA MET A 1 6.80 -2.88 20.07
C MET A 1 7.00 -2.03 18.82
N ILE A 2 6.76 -0.71 18.86
CA ILE A 2 6.93 0.19 17.68
C ILE A 2 8.30 0.00 17.03
N ARG A 3 9.34 -0.18 17.84
CA ARG A 3 10.71 -0.47 17.36
C ARG A 3 10.80 -1.69 16.43
N ASP A 4 10.05 -2.74 16.70
CA ASP A 4 10.02 -3.95 15.86
C ASP A 4 9.30 -3.67 14.53
N ILE A 5 8.28 -2.80 14.57
CA ILE A 5 7.54 -2.36 13.38
C ILE A 5 8.45 -1.51 12.49
N MET A 6 9.17 -0.55 13.06
CA MET A 6 10.14 0.26 12.32
C MET A 6 11.21 -0.62 11.64
N GLN A 7 11.79 -1.57 12.37
CA GLN A 7 12.77 -2.52 11.81
C GLN A 7 12.18 -3.42 10.71
N LYS A 8 10.89 -3.75 10.81
CA LYS A 8 10.17 -4.50 9.78
C LYS A 8 9.93 -3.62 8.55
N ASN A 9 9.49 -2.38 8.74
CA ASN A 9 9.23 -1.38 7.71
C ASN A 9 10.50 -1.02 6.91
N GLU A 10 11.65 -0.94 7.56
CA GLU A 10 12.96 -0.80 6.89
C GLU A 10 13.18 -1.90 5.85
N LYS A 11 12.72 -3.13 6.10
CA LYS A 11 12.90 -4.30 5.24
C LYS A 11 11.71 -4.59 4.32
N VAL A 12 10.67 -3.75 4.33
CA VAL A 12 9.51 -3.93 3.45
C VAL A 12 9.91 -3.68 2.01
N ASN A 13 9.66 -4.68 1.16
CA ASN A 13 9.60 -4.54 -0.28
C ASN A 13 8.17 -4.95 -0.71
N PRO A 14 7.38 -4.05 -1.33
CA PRO A 14 6.00 -4.33 -1.71
C PRO A 14 5.84 -5.52 -2.67
N ASN A 15 6.90 -5.84 -3.44
CA ASN A 15 6.90 -6.96 -4.38
C ASN A 15 7.10 -8.32 -3.67
N ASN A 16 7.60 -8.35 -2.43
CA ASN A 16 7.83 -9.61 -1.71
C ASN A 16 6.54 -10.38 -1.44
N ASP A 17 5.43 -9.71 -1.14
CA ASP A 17 4.14 -10.37 -0.92
C ASP A 17 3.61 -11.01 -2.22
N LEU A 18 3.74 -10.28 -3.33
CA LEU A 18 3.42 -10.79 -4.67
C LEU A 18 4.27 -12.02 -5.00
N LEU A 19 5.59 -11.95 -4.79
CA LEU A 19 6.50 -13.06 -5.02
C LEU A 19 6.15 -14.28 -4.16
N LYS A 20 5.80 -14.11 -2.89
CA LYS A 20 5.35 -15.20 -2.01
C LYS A 20 4.07 -15.85 -2.53
N LYS A 21 3.08 -15.06 -2.94
CA LYS A 21 1.81 -15.55 -3.49
C LYS A 21 2.02 -16.27 -4.82
N LEU A 22 2.81 -15.71 -5.73
CA LEU A 22 3.14 -16.35 -7.00
C LEU A 22 3.88 -17.67 -6.79
N LYS A 23 4.84 -17.73 -5.86
CA LYS A 23 5.56 -18.96 -5.52
C LYS A 23 4.66 -20.04 -4.91
N ALA A 24 3.63 -19.65 -4.15
CA ALA A 24 2.64 -20.58 -3.62
C ALA A 24 1.74 -21.15 -4.72
N LEU A 25 1.40 -20.36 -5.74
CA LEU A 25 0.54 -20.77 -6.86
C LEU A 25 1.29 -21.56 -7.94
N ILE A 26 2.50 -21.13 -8.29
CA ILE A 26 3.30 -21.66 -9.42
C ILE A 26 4.73 -21.91 -8.94
N PRO A 27 4.96 -22.93 -8.08
CA PRO A 27 6.27 -23.13 -7.45
C PRO A 27 7.38 -23.50 -8.44
N ASN A 28 7.06 -24.15 -9.56
CA ASN A 28 8.02 -24.55 -10.58
C ASN A 28 8.52 -23.39 -11.46
N ALA A 29 7.88 -22.23 -11.39
CA ALA A 29 8.36 -21.02 -12.05
C ALA A 29 9.51 -20.33 -11.28
N PHE A 30 9.89 -20.84 -10.10
CA PHE A 30 10.93 -20.22 -9.27
C PHE A 30 12.16 -21.13 -9.24
N GLY A 31 13.26 -20.61 -9.78
CA GLY A 31 14.54 -21.29 -9.83
C GLY A 31 15.38 -21.09 -8.57
N LYS A 32 16.67 -21.43 -8.66
CA LYS A 32 17.64 -21.16 -7.59
C LYS A 32 17.84 -19.64 -7.44
N GLU A 33 18.18 -19.22 -6.23
CA GLU A 33 18.54 -17.83 -5.91
C GLU A 33 17.45 -16.78 -6.23
N GLY A 34 16.17 -17.18 -6.30
CA GLY A 34 15.06 -16.25 -6.51
C GLY A 34 14.82 -15.84 -7.96
N THR A 35 15.46 -16.53 -8.91
CA THR A 35 15.15 -16.38 -10.34
C THR A 35 13.71 -16.78 -10.65
N VAL A 36 13.07 -16.06 -11.57
CA VAL A 36 11.70 -16.31 -12.00
C VAL A 36 11.71 -16.68 -13.48
N ASP A 37 11.14 -17.83 -13.80
CA ASP A 37 10.90 -18.31 -15.15
C ASP A 37 9.54 -17.78 -15.64
N ALA A 38 9.60 -16.72 -16.46
CA ALA A 38 8.41 -16.09 -17.03
C ALA A 38 7.65 -17.04 -17.99
N ASP A 39 8.36 -17.95 -18.66
CA ASP A 39 7.76 -18.91 -19.59
C ASP A 39 6.99 -19.98 -18.82
N ALA A 40 7.50 -20.42 -17.67
CA ALA A 40 6.76 -21.31 -16.78
C ALA A 40 5.47 -20.65 -16.25
N ILE A 41 5.51 -19.37 -15.86
CA ILE A 41 4.30 -18.63 -15.45
C ILE A 41 3.31 -18.56 -16.61
N ARG A 42 3.80 -18.20 -17.81
CA ARG A 42 2.99 -18.13 -19.01
C ARG A 42 2.34 -19.48 -19.33
N TYR A 43 3.08 -20.58 -19.28
CA TYR A 43 2.58 -21.93 -19.52
C TYR A 43 1.43 -22.31 -18.58
N TRP A 44 1.56 -22.03 -17.28
CA TRP A 44 0.48 -22.33 -16.34
C TRP A 44 -0.73 -21.43 -16.50
N ALA A 45 -0.50 -20.17 -16.88
CA ALA A 45 -1.58 -19.28 -17.25
C ALA A 45 -2.30 -19.80 -18.52
N GLU A 46 -1.56 -20.33 -19.51
CA GLU A 46 -2.09 -20.96 -20.74
C GLU A 46 -2.98 -22.15 -20.41
N LEU A 47 -2.53 -22.99 -19.47
CA LEU A 47 -3.30 -24.15 -19.03
C LEU A 47 -4.57 -23.75 -18.25
N ALA A 48 -4.50 -22.69 -17.44
CA ALA A 48 -5.60 -22.28 -16.57
C ALA A 48 -6.74 -21.57 -17.32
N VAL A 49 -6.41 -20.67 -18.25
CA VAL A 49 -7.41 -19.85 -18.96
C VAL A 49 -7.56 -20.17 -20.45
N GLY A 50 -6.68 -20.99 -21.02
CA GLY A 50 -6.63 -21.27 -22.46
C GLY A 50 -5.97 -20.15 -23.26
N ASP A 51 -5.26 -20.52 -24.33
CA ASP A 51 -4.43 -19.63 -25.17
C ASP A 51 -5.18 -18.39 -25.69
N LYS A 52 -6.46 -18.54 -26.04
CA LYS A 52 -7.33 -17.46 -26.55
C LYS A 52 -7.61 -16.32 -25.55
N HIS A 53 -7.33 -16.53 -24.27
CA HIS A 53 -7.63 -15.56 -23.20
C HIS A 53 -6.39 -14.94 -22.55
N LEU A 54 -5.18 -15.33 -22.97
CA LEU A 54 -3.93 -14.75 -22.46
C LEU A 54 -3.50 -13.49 -23.16
N VAL A 55 -3.81 -13.41 -24.45
CA VAL A 55 -3.63 -12.21 -25.24
C VAL A 55 -4.85 -11.34 -24.99
N VAL A 56 -4.81 -10.58 -23.90
CA VAL A 56 -5.68 -9.41 -23.78
C VAL A 56 -5.06 -8.37 -24.72
N GLU A 57 -5.59 -8.24 -25.94
CA GLU A 57 -5.06 -7.32 -26.98
C GLU A 57 -4.96 -5.88 -26.46
N GLU A 58 -5.77 -5.51 -25.47
CA GLU A 58 -5.72 -4.19 -24.81
C GLU A 58 -5.77 -4.34 -23.29
N ARG A 59 -4.61 -4.23 -22.64
CA ARG A 59 -4.55 -3.90 -21.21
C ARG A 59 -4.41 -2.39 -21.07
N GLU A 60 -5.53 -1.72 -20.85
CA GLU A 60 -5.49 -0.33 -20.42
C GLU A 60 -5.01 -0.28 -18.96
N THR A 61 -3.72 -0.02 -18.77
CA THR A 61 -3.18 0.23 -17.43
C THR A 61 -3.08 1.74 -17.19
N PHE A 62 -3.73 2.23 -16.15
CA PHE A 62 -3.48 3.58 -15.67
C PHE A 62 -2.13 3.64 -14.95
N ASN A 63 -1.18 4.37 -15.52
CA ASN A 63 0.14 4.61 -14.96
C ASN A 63 0.30 6.10 -14.67
N PHE A 64 0.82 6.40 -13.49
CA PHE A 64 1.11 7.76 -13.05
C PHE A 64 2.41 7.74 -12.23
N LEU A 65 3.09 8.89 -12.21
CA LEU A 65 4.28 9.07 -11.39
C LEU A 65 3.90 8.99 -9.92
N GLY A 66 4.58 8.14 -9.14
CA GLY A 66 4.23 7.87 -7.73
C GLY A 66 3.35 6.63 -7.51
N LYS A 67 2.93 5.91 -8.56
CA LYS A 67 2.15 4.65 -8.42
C LYS A 67 2.84 3.61 -7.53
N ASP A 68 4.14 3.40 -7.74
CA ASP A 68 4.91 2.45 -6.94
C ASP A 68 5.14 2.94 -5.51
N TYR A 69 5.22 4.26 -5.34
CA TYR A 69 5.29 4.89 -4.03
C TYR A 69 4.00 4.70 -3.21
N ALA A 70 2.83 4.90 -3.83
CA ALA A 70 1.54 4.60 -3.20
C ALA A 70 1.43 3.13 -2.78
N ARG A 71 1.94 2.20 -3.59
CA ARG A 71 2.03 0.76 -3.24
C ARG A 71 2.95 0.52 -2.04
N LEU A 72 4.03 1.27 -1.92
CA LEU A 72 4.92 1.21 -0.77
C LEU A 72 4.23 1.70 0.50
N LEU A 73 3.57 2.86 0.47
CA LEU A 73 2.84 3.40 1.63
C LEU A 73 1.77 2.44 2.16
N TYR A 74 1.07 1.74 1.27
CA TYR A 74 0.13 0.69 1.62
C TYR A 74 0.80 -0.53 2.30
N ALA A 75 2.00 -0.90 1.87
CA ALA A 75 2.72 -2.06 2.38
C ALA A 75 3.36 -1.84 3.76
N LEU A 76 3.59 -0.58 4.15
CA LEU A 76 4.17 -0.21 5.43
C LEU A 76 3.15 -0.38 6.56
N ASP A 77 3.56 -1.05 7.64
CA ASP A 77 2.77 -1.10 8.87
C ASP A 77 2.82 0.28 9.57
N THR A 78 1.79 0.60 10.34
CA THR A 78 1.72 1.87 11.08
C THR A 78 2.76 1.95 12.20
N GLU A 79 3.45 3.08 12.30
CA GLU A 79 4.43 3.39 13.37
C GLU A 79 3.83 4.27 14.47
N THR A 80 2.55 4.59 14.35
CA THR A 80 1.81 5.44 15.29
C THR A 80 1.05 4.60 16.32
N VAL A 81 0.43 5.26 17.30
CA VAL A 81 -0.42 4.62 18.32
C VAL A 81 -1.74 5.36 18.44
N ILE A 82 -2.81 4.62 18.75
CA ILE A 82 -4.09 5.20 19.14
C ILE A 82 -4.06 5.49 20.64
N VAL A 83 -4.38 6.72 21.01
CA VAL A 83 -4.50 7.17 22.40
C VAL A 83 -5.96 7.55 22.66
N PRO A 84 -6.62 6.98 23.69
CA PRO A 84 -8.00 7.34 24.01
C PRO A 84 -8.07 8.74 24.64
N ASP A 85 -9.06 9.53 24.22
CA ASP A 85 -9.48 10.73 24.96
C ASP A 85 -10.35 10.30 26.15
N GLU A 86 -9.69 9.96 27.26
CA GLU A 86 -10.33 9.49 28.48
C GLU A 86 -11.37 10.48 29.04
N GLU A 87 -11.12 11.79 28.92
CA GLU A 87 -12.03 12.81 29.43
C GLU A 87 -13.33 12.80 28.62
N ASN A 88 -13.23 12.83 27.29
CA ASN A 88 -14.39 12.85 26.43
C ASN A 88 -15.15 11.51 26.45
N ASN A 89 -14.44 10.38 26.50
CA ASN A 89 -15.03 9.04 26.47
C ASN A 89 -15.82 8.71 27.76
N ARG A 90 -15.46 9.31 28.90
CA ARG A 90 -16.13 9.07 30.20
C ARG A 90 -17.40 9.90 30.40
N LYS A 91 -17.71 10.85 29.52
CA LYS A 91 -18.95 11.64 29.61
C LYS A 91 -20.16 10.72 29.49
N ASN A 92 -21.24 11.04 30.20
CA ASN A 92 -22.41 10.17 30.29
C ASN A 92 -23.07 9.90 28.93
N GLU A 93 -23.00 10.87 28.02
CA GLU A 93 -23.49 10.77 26.64
C GLU A 93 -22.63 9.87 25.74
N ASN A 94 -21.37 9.59 26.11
CA ASN A 94 -20.40 8.90 25.25
C ASN A 94 -20.00 7.51 25.76
N LYS A 95 -20.07 7.27 27.07
CA LYS A 95 -19.51 6.07 27.73
C LYS A 95 -20.01 4.72 27.18
N ASP A 96 -21.23 4.68 26.66
CA ASP A 96 -21.89 3.49 26.11
C ASP A 96 -22.13 3.60 24.59
N SER A 97 -21.48 4.56 23.92
CA SER A 97 -21.62 4.79 22.48
C SER A 97 -20.93 3.68 21.68
N GLU A 98 -21.58 3.20 20.62
CA GLU A 98 -20.98 2.33 19.61
C GLU A 98 -20.29 3.10 18.47
N ASN A 99 -20.45 4.43 18.44
CA ASN A 99 -19.84 5.30 17.43
C ASN A 99 -18.42 5.70 17.82
N LEU A 100 -17.51 5.69 16.85
CA LEU A 100 -16.11 6.08 17.00
C LEU A 100 -15.81 7.37 16.23
N TYR A 101 -15.09 8.28 16.86
CA TYR A 101 -14.45 9.42 16.21
C TYR A 101 -12.94 9.30 16.40
N LEU A 102 -12.19 9.35 15.31
CA LEU A 102 -10.74 9.20 15.29
C LEU A 102 -10.14 10.43 14.61
N SER A 103 -9.20 11.09 15.28
CA SER A 103 -8.48 12.25 14.75
C SER A 103 -7.06 11.87 14.37
N GLY A 104 -6.64 12.20 13.16
CA GLY A 104 -5.29 11.95 12.67
C GLY A 104 -5.25 11.86 11.14
N ASP A 105 -4.08 11.49 10.61
CA ASP A 105 -3.95 11.13 9.20
C ASP A 105 -4.82 9.91 8.89
N ASN A 106 -5.62 10.01 7.82
CA ASN A 106 -6.61 8.98 7.48
C ASN A 106 -5.97 7.64 7.09
N LEU A 107 -4.80 7.65 6.44
CA LEU A 107 -4.10 6.43 6.02
C LEU A 107 -3.61 5.66 7.25
N GLU A 108 -3.02 6.37 8.22
CA GLU A 108 -2.55 5.76 9.47
C GLU A 108 -3.72 5.24 10.31
N VAL A 109 -4.81 6.01 10.43
CA VAL A 109 -6.03 5.56 11.12
C VAL A 109 -6.60 4.29 10.47
N LEU A 110 -6.71 4.25 9.13
CA LEU A 110 -7.20 3.08 8.42
C LEU A 110 -6.29 1.85 8.60
N LYS A 111 -4.96 2.03 8.66
CA LYS A 111 -4.02 0.94 8.95
C LYS A 111 -4.25 0.32 10.33
N HIS A 112 -4.53 1.14 11.34
CA HIS A 112 -4.90 0.64 12.68
C HIS A 112 -6.21 -0.14 12.64
N LEU A 113 -7.24 0.43 12.00
CA LEU A 113 -8.57 -0.19 11.93
C LEU A 113 -8.57 -1.50 11.14
N ARG A 114 -7.70 -1.65 10.14
CA ARG A 114 -7.64 -2.83 9.27
C ARG A 114 -7.61 -4.13 10.07
N ARG A 115 -6.82 -4.23 11.15
CA ARG A 115 -6.69 -5.48 11.92
C ARG A 115 -7.98 -5.92 12.62
N SER A 116 -8.84 -4.97 12.99
CA SER A 116 -10.02 -5.24 13.81
C SER A 116 -11.33 -5.15 13.03
N TYR A 117 -11.36 -4.44 11.91
CA TYR A 117 -12.57 -4.11 11.14
C TYR A 117 -12.55 -4.59 9.69
N GLU A 118 -11.53 -5.36 9.27
CA GLU A 118 -11.48 -5.93 7.92
C GLU A 118 -12.73 -6.77 7.62
N GLY A 119 -13.38 -6.49 6.49
CA GLY A 119 -14.60 -7.17 6.05
C GLY A 119 -15.88 -6.80 6.82
N GLN A 120 -15.84 -5.86 7.77
CA GLN A 120 -16.99 -5.52 8.63
C GLN A 120 -17.70 -4.21 8.23
N VAL A 121 -17.07 -3.35 7.42
CA VAL A 121 -17.65 -2.07 7.01
C VAL A 121 -18.66 -2.27 5.89
N LYS A 122 -19.93 -1.89 6.13
CA LYS A 122 -21.02 -2.03 5.17
C LYS A 122 -21.04 -0.92 4.10
N CYS A 123 -20.68 0.30 4.47
CA CYS A 123 -20.76 1.47 3.60
C CYS A 123 -19.62 2.43 3.94
N ILE A 124 -19.02 3.04 2.92
CA ILE A 124 -17.99 4.08 3.05
C ILE A 124 -18.50 5.30 2.28
N TYR A 125 -18.55 6.45 2.96
CA TYR A 125 -18.81 7.76 2.36
C TYR A 125 -17.59 8.64 2.59
N ILE A 126 -17.04 9.21 1.52
CA ILE A 126 -15.88 10.10 1.56
C ILE A 126 -16.11 11.30 0.64
N ASP A 127 -15.60 12.45 1.06
CA ASP A 127 -15.58 13.69 0.30
C ASP A 127 -14.13 14.18 0.18
N PRO A 128 -13.31 13.54 -0.68
CA PRO A 128 -11.90 13.88 -0.83
C PRO A 128 -11.74 15.23 -1.55
N PRO A 129 -10.57 15.88 -1.46
CA PRO A 129 -10.28 17.10 -2.22
C PRO A 129 -10.40 16.84 -3.74
N TYR A 130 -11.06 17.75 -4.46
CA TYR A 130 -11.41 17.56 -5.88
C TYR A 130 -10.31 17.99 -6.86
N ASN A 131 -9.23 18.60 -6.37
CA ASN A 131 -8.09 19.05 -7.19
C ASN A 131 -8.52 19.92 -8.40
N THR A 132 -9.46 20.85 -8.16
CA THR A 132 -10.02 21.78 -9.15
C THR A 132 -9.05 22.90 -9.57
N GLY A 133 -7.95 23.06 -8.83
CA GLY A 133 -6.97 24.13 -9.02
C GLY A 133 -7.40 25.50 -8.49
N SER A 134 -8.63 25.62 -7.96
CA SER A 134 -9.12 26.83 -7.26
C SER A 134 -8.83 26.82 -5.77
N ASP A 135 -8.40 25.69 -5.25
CA ASP A 135 -8.26 25.41 -3.83
C ASP A 135 -6.76 25.31 -3.54
N ASP A 136 -6.26 25.96 -2.49
CA ASP A 136 -4.84 25.94 -2.07
C ASP A 136 -4.35 24.57 -1.55
N PHE A 137 -5.06 23.48 -1.87
CA PHE A 137 -4.81 22.15 -1.33
C PHE A 137 -3.72 21.42 -2.14
N VAL A 138 -2.51 21.42 -1.61
CA VAL A 138 -1.41 20.54 -2.04
C VAL A 138 -1.37 19.35 -1.08
N TYR A 139 -1.37 18.12 -1.62
CA TYR A 139 -1.17 16.91 -0.83
C TYR A 139 0.27 16.93 -0.30
N ASN A 140 0.45 17.13 1.00
CA ASN A 140 1.77 17.11 1.64
C ASN A 140 1.99 15.72 2.22
N ASP A 141 2.41 14.78 1.37
CA ASP A 141 2.82 13.45 1.78
C ASP A 141 4.29 13.51 2.22
N SER A 142 4.57 14.26 3.29
CA SER A 142 5.94 14.36 3.84
C SER A 142 6.31 13.05 4.54
N PHE A 143 6.79 12.08 3.77
CA PHE A 143 7.45 10.90 4.33
C PHE A 143 8.96 11.03 4.09
N ASP A 144 9.73 10.82 5.15
CA ASP A 144 11.19 10.99 5.15
C ASP A 144 11.93 9.85 4.43
N PHE A 145 11.61 9.60 3.16
CA PHE A 145 12.37 8.69 2.31
C PHE A 145 13.48 9.45 1.59
N SER A 146 14.71 8.96 1.65
CA SER A 146 15.76 9.41 0.75
C SER A 146 15.58 8.81 -0.65
N GLU A 147 16.23 9.42 -1.65
CA GLU A 147 16.28 8.89 -3.02
C GLU A 147 16.72 7.42 -3.03
N LYS A 148 17.73 7.10 -2.22
CA LYS A 148 18.28 5.76 -2.09
C LYS A 148 17.28 4.77 -1.48
N ASP A 149 16.52 5.20 -0.47
CA ASP A 149 15.49 4.35 0.14
C ASP A 149 14.40 3.98 -0.88
N LEU A 150 13.99 4.93 -1.72
CA LEU A 150 13.02 4.67 -2.78
C LEU A 150 13.57 3.74 -3.86
N GLN A 151 14.82 3.94 -4.30
CA GLN A 151 15.46 3.05 -5.27
C GLN A 151 15.50 1.60 -4.77
N GLU A 152 15.95 1.38 -3.54
CA GLU A 152 16.07 0.05 -2.94
C GLU A 152 14.71 -0.60 -2.70
N LYS A 153 13.74 0.14 -2.13
CA LYS A 153 12.42 -0.40 -1.77
C LYS A 153 11.54 -0.68 -2.99
N LEU A 154 11.63 0.17 -4.01
CA LEU A 154 10.81 0.07 -5.23
C LEU A 154 11.51 -0.72 -6.34
N GLY A 155 12.82 -1.00 -6.23
CA GLY A 155 13.61 -1.63 -7.30
C GLY A 155 13.71 -0.72 -8.52
N ILE A 156 13.93 0.58 -8.30
CA ILE A 156 14.09 1.57 -9.38
C ILE A 156 15.58 1.75 -9.63
N ASP A 157 16.05 1.27 -10.78
CA ASP A 157 17.46 1.39 -11.18
C ASP A 157 17.82 2.81 -11.67
N GLU A 158 16.82 3.63 -12.02
CA GLU A 158 16.99 4.98 -12.56
C GLU A 158 16.85 6.07 -11.47
N PRO A 159 17.95 6.76 -11.07
CA PRO A 159 17.93 7.79 -10.03
C PRO A 159 16.96 8.94 -10.33
N GLU A 160 16.89 9.37 -11.60
CA GLU A 160 16.00 10.44 -12.03
C GLU A 160 14.52 10.15 -11.75
N ARG A 161 14.10 8.89 -11.82
CA ARG A 161 12.72 8.50 -11.54
C ARG A 161 12.41 8.61 -10.06
N ALA A 162 13.33 8.20 -9.19
CA ALA A 162 13.20 8.37 -7.74
C ALA A 162 13.14 9.87 -7.35
N GLN A 163 13.99 10.71 -7.95
CA GLN A 163 13.97 12.16 -7.74
C GLN A 163 12.67 12.82 -8.20
N LYS A 164 12.10 12.37 -9.32
CA LYS A 164 10.82 12.87 -9.82
C LYS A 164 9.67 12.49 -8.89
N ILE A 165 9.71 11.30 -8.29
CA ILE A 165 8.74 10.89 -7.27
C ILE A 165 8.85 11.83 -6.06
N LEU A 166 10.05 12.04 -5.52
CA LEU A 166 10.31 12.94 -4.37
C LEU A 166 9.88 14.40 -4.58
N LYS A 167 9.73 14.88 -5.82
CA LYS A 167 9.32 16.26 -6.10
C LYS A 167 7.82 16.47 -6.09
N ILE A 168 7.03 15.40 -6.10
CA ILE A 168 5.56 15.44 -6.19
C ILE A 168 4.91 15.17 -4.83
N ILE A 169 5.64 14.49 -3.94
CA ILE A 169 5.33 14.31 -2.52
C ILE A 169 5.94 15.43 -1.69
#